data_AF-A0A9E5TBZ8-F1
#
_entry.id   AF-A0A9E5TBZ8-F1
#
_cell.length_a   1.000
_cell.length_b   1.000
_cell.length_c   1.000
_cell.angle_alpha   90.00
_cell.angle_beta   90.00
_cell.angle_gamma   90.00
#
_symmetry.space_group_name_H-M   'P 1'
#
loop_
_entity.id
_entity.type
_entity.pdbx_description
1 polymer ?
#
loop_
_entity_poly.entity_id
_entity_poly.type
_entity_poly.pdbx_seq_one_letter_code
_entity_poly.pdbx_strand_id
1 'polypeptide(L)' 'TCHSPHGSNLGGMITQSQTDLCYSCHSDVRGQIEAGKSTHAPVTGGECTKCHNP' A
#
# COMPACT_ATOMS: atom_id res chain seq x y z
N THR A 1 -10.28 7.17 3.99
CA THR A 1 -9.74 8.46 3.51
C THR A 1 -8.29 8.27 3.15
N CYS A 2 -7.88 8.61 1.93
CA CYS A 2 -6.51 8.36 1.45
C CYS A 2 -5.57 9.54 1.76
N HIS A 3 -6.06 10.77 1.59
CA HIS A 3 -5.29 12.00 1.76
C HIS A 3 -5.68 12.76 3.03
N SER A 4 -4.72 13.48 3.60
CA SER A 4 -4.92 14.45 4.67
C SER A 4 -5.13 15.85 4.07
N PRO A 5 -6.29 16.50 4.31
CA PRO A 5 -6.55 17.84 3.80
C PRO A 5 -5.70 18.93 4.49
N HIS A 6 -5.16 18.64 5.67
CA HIS A 6 -4.29 19.55 6.43
C HIS A 6 -2.79 19.25 6.22
N GLY A 7 -2.48 18.37 5.26
CA GLY A 7 -1.11 17.97 4.94
C GLY A 7 -0.63 16.73 5.68
N SER A 8 0.45 16.14 5.16
CA SER A 8 1.22 15.06 5.77
C SER A 8 2.68 15.10 5.31
N ASN A 9 3.56 14.38 6.01
CA ASN A 9 4.98 14.27 5.63
C ASN A 9 5.22 13.23 4.53
N LEU A 10 4.16 12.64 3.97
CA LEU A 10 4.24 11.60 2.95
C LEU A 10 3.89 12.19 1.58
N GLY A 11 4.50 11.64 0.53
CA GLY A 11 4.23 12.04 -0.85
C GLY A 11 2.73 11.98 -1.18
N GLY A 12 2.24 13.00 -1.88
CA GLY A 12 0.81 13.11 -2.20
C GLY A 12 -0.09 13.39 -0.99
N MET A 13 0.45 13.79 0.17
CA MET A 13 -0.34 14.08 1.39
C MET A 13 -1.14 12.87 1.90
N ILE A 14 -0.68 11.65 1.65
CA ILE A 14 -1.37 10.44 2.13
C ILE A 14 -1.30 10.32 3.67
N THR A 15 -2.31 9.69 4.26
CA THR A 15 -2.48 9.62 5.72
C THR A 15 -1.56 8.62 6.42
N GLN A 16 -1.00 7.66 5.67
CA GLN A 16 -0.16 6.56 6.16
C GLN A 16 0.68 6.02 4.99
N SER A 17 1.58 5.07 5.24
CA SER A 17 2.39 4.45 4.18
C SER A 17 1.50 3.87 3.07
N GLN A 18 2.01 3.77 1.82
CA GLN A 18 1.21 3.23 0.71
C GLN A 18 0.68 1.83 1.04
N THR A 19 1.55 0.96 1.56
CA THR A 19 1.22 -0.40 1.99
C THR A 19 0.09 -0.43 3.02
N ASP A 20 0.24 0.33 4.12
CA ASP A 20 -0.74 0.33 5.21
C ASP A 20 -2.08 0.92 4.74
N LEU A 21 -2.02 1.94 3.89
CA LEU A 21 -3.22 2.55 3.32
C LEU A 21 -4.00 1.55 2.47
N CYS A 22 -3.32 0.82 1.59
CA CYS A 22 -3.95 -0.22 0.79
C CYS A 22 -4.52 -1.34 1.66
N TYR A 23 -3.76 -1.83 2.64
CA TYR A 23 -4.21 -2.89 3.54
C TYR A 23 -5.32 -2.48 4.51
N SER A 24 -5.51 -1.18 4.76
CA SER A 24 -6.63 -0.69 5.57
C SER A 24 -8.00 -1.09 5.02
N CYS A 25 -8.07 -1.32 3.69
CA CYS A 25 -9.25 -1.88 3.02
C CYS A 25 -8.99 -3.28 2.44
N HIS A 26 -7.79 -3.55 1.93
CA HIS A 26 -7.40 -4.82 1.28
C HIS A 26 -6.59 -5.72 2.22
N SER A 27 -7.17 -6.02 3.39
CA SER A 27 -6.49 -6.82 4.42
C SER A 27 -6.25 -8.29 4.01
N ASP A 28 -7.06 -8.82 3.11
CA ASP A 28 -6.93 -10.15 2.53
C ASP A 28 -5.67 -10.29 1.66
N VAL A 29 -5.35 -9.23 0.90
CA VAL A 29 -4.16 -9.17 0.03
C VAL A 29 -2.87 -9.35 0.85
N ARG A 30 -2.82 -8.78 2.07
CA ARG A 30 -1.69 -8.97 2.98
C ARG A 30 -1.44 -10.46 3.27
N GLY A 31 -2.49 -11.19 3.62
CA GLY A 31 -2.39 -12.62 3.90
C GLY A 31 -1.99 -13.45 2.67
N GLN A 32 -2.46 -13.07 1.49
CA GLN A 32 -2.08 -13.73 0.23
C GLN A 32 -0.60 -13.54 -0.10
N ILE A 33 -0.06 -12.34 0.13
CA ILE A 33 1.36 -12.04 -0.09
C ILE A 33 2.23 -12.81 0.90
N GLU A 34 1.87 -12.82 2.18
CA GLU A 34 2.59 -13.56 3.23
C GLU A 34 2.57 -15.08 3.00
N ALA A 35 1.48 -15.62 2.45
CA ALA A 35 1.37 -17.03 2.09
C ALA A 35 2.03 -17.38 0.74
N GLY A 36 2.41 -16.38 -0.04
CA GLY A 36 2.98 -16.55 -1.39
C GLY A 36 4.35 -17.22 -1.34
N LYS A 37 4.51 -18.36 -2.02
CA LYS A 37 5.81 -19.03 -2.15
C LYS A 37 6.81 -18.29 -3.06
N SER A 38 6.29 -17.41 -3.92
CA SER A 38 7.07 -16.55 -4.80
C SER A 38 6.40 -15.19 -4.87
N THR A 39 7.12 -14.16 -4.47
CA THR A 39 6.64 -12.78 -4.41
C THR A 39 7.57 -11.88 -5.20
N HIS A 40 7.00 -10.96 -5.98
CA HIS A 40 7.77 -9.97 -6.73
C HIS A 40 8.24 -8.83 -5.81
N ALA A 41 9.45 -8.33 -6.07
CA ALA A 41 10.08 -7.28 -5.25
C ALA A 41 9.20 -6.04 -5.00
N PRO A 42 8.44 -5.49 -5.96
CA PRO A 42 7.58 -4.33 -5.71
C PRO A 42 6.47 -4.61 -4.69
N VAL A 43 5.92 -5.83 -4.71
CA VAL A 43 4.86 -6.23 -3.77
C VAL A 43 5.42 -6.42 -2.37
N THR A 44 6.60 -7.04 -2.23
CA THR A 44 7.27 -7.14 -0.93
C THR A 44 7.78 -5.80 -0.39
N GLY A 45 8.09 -4.86 -1.29
CA GLY A 45 8.49 -3.50 -0.97
C GLY A 45 7.32 -2.56 -0.65
N GLY A 46 6.07 -3.02 -0.81
CA GLY A 46 4.91 -2.19 -0.55
C GLY A 46 4.61 -1.14 -1.63
N GLU A 47 5.19 -1.30 -2.82
CA GLU A 47 5.09 -0.37 -3.94
C GLU A 47 3.90 -0.72 -4.86
N CYS A 48 2.70 -0.78 -4.28
CA CYS A 48 1.45 -1.15 -4.96
C CYS A 48 1.22 -0.36 -6.27
N THR A 49 1.58 0.93 -6.30
CA THR A 49 1.35 1.79 -7.47
C THR A 49 2.36 1.62 -8.61
N LYS A 50 3.37 0.74 -8.46
CA LYS A 50 4.25 0.37 -9.58
C LYS A 50 3.54 -0.49 -10.61
N CYS A 51 2.44 -1.15 -10.21
CA CYS A 51 1.63 -2.00 -11.08
C CYS A 51 0.15 -1.59 -11.11
N HIS A 52 -0.39 -1.04 -10.01
CA HIS A 52 -1.77 -0.59 -9.93
C HIS A 52 -1.89 0.93 -10.08
N ASN A 53 -3.04 1.42 -10.58
CA ASN A 53 -3.34 2.85 -10.71
C ASN A 53 -4.69 3.16 -10.00
N PRO A 54 -4.67 3.45 -8.70
CA PRO A 54 -5.86 3.66 -7.86
C PRO A 54 -6.68 4.91 -8.21
#